data_AF-A0A3C0SLJ7-F1
#
_entry.id   AF-A0A3C0SLJ7-F1
#
_cell.length_a   1.000
_cell.length_b   1.000
_cell.length_c   1.000
_cell.angle_alpha   90.00
_cell.angle_beta   90.00
_cell.angle_gamma   90.00
#
_symmetry.space_group_name_H-M   'P 1'
#
loop_
_entity.id
_entity.type
_entity.pdbx_description
1 polymer ?
#
loop_
_entity_poly.entity_id
_entity_poly.type
_entity_poly.pdbx_seq_one_letter_code
_entity_poly.pdbx_strand_id
1 'polypeptide(L)'
;MAEKKRVYPYIPNSEPRIREAMLREIGVESVDELLRDIPDELRMKGKMNLPEPFSAEADLKRHVEGILSRNITSGEYLSFLGAGCYDHHVPAVVDEIIGRSEFLTAYAGEPYEDHGRFQALFEYQ
;
A
#
# COMPACT_ATOMS: atom_id res chain seq x y z
N MET A 1 7.44 -13.82 -28.41
CA MET A 1 6.08 -14.09 -27.88
C MET A 1 5.52 -12.76 -27.41
N ALA A 2 4.33 -12.36 -27.86
CA ALA A 2 3.76 -11.07 -27.48
C ALA A 2 3.58 -11.02 -25.96
N GLU A 3 4.17 -10.01 -25.33
CA GLU A 3 4.07 -9.74 -23.89
C GLU A 3 2.58 -9.51 -23.58
N LYS A 4 1.92 -10.46 -22.91
CA LYS A 4 0.51 -10.31 -22.54
C LYS A 4 0.41 -9.16 -21.54
N LYS A 5 -0.26 -8.08 -21.96
CA LYS A 5 -0.54 -6.91 -21.13
C LYS A 5 -1.29 -7.35 -19.87
N ARG A 6 -0.61 -7.27 -18.72
CA ARG A 6 -1.10 -7.76 -17.43
C ARG A 6 -1.95 -6.68 -16.77
N VAL A 7 -3.19 -7.02 -16.43
CA VAL A 7 -4.06 -6.15 -15.63
C VAL A 7 -3.73 -6.39 -14.17
N TYR A 8 -3.49 -5.32 -13.43
CA TYR A 8 -3.16 -5.39 -12.01
C TYR A 8 -4.38 -5.00 -11.17
N PRO A 9 -4.72 -5.78 -10.11
CA PRO A 9 -5.91 -5.51 -9.30
C PRO A 9 -5.85 -4.17 -8.55
N TYR A 10 -4.64 -3.64 -8.32
CA TYR A 10 -4.38 -2.36 -7.64
C TYR A 10 -4.12 -1.19 -8.61
N ILE A 11 -4.14 -1.42 -9.93
CA ILE A 11 -4.01 -0.38 -10.96
C ILE A 11 -5.21 -0.51 -11.91
N PRO A 12 -6.39 -0.01 -11.53
CA PRO A 12 -7.63 -0.24 -12.29
C PRO A 12 -7.57 0.33 -13.71
N ASN A 13 -6.82 1.42 -13.92
CA ASN A 13 -6.56 2.02 -15.22
C ASN A 13 -5.47 1.31 -16.05
N SER A 14 -4.94 0.17 -15.59
CA SER A 14 -4.04 -0.68 -16.40
C SER A 14 -4.78 -1.50 -17.46
N GLU A 15 -6.09 -1.68 -17.29
CA GLU A 15 -6.94 -2.39 -18.24
C GLU A 15 -6.97 -1.62 -19.58
N PRO A 16 -6.68 -2.28 -20.73
CA PRO A 16 -6.54 -1.61 -22.01
C PRO A 16 -7.74 -0.76 -22.44
N ARG A 17 -8.98 -1.24 -22.29
CA ARG A 17 -10.17 -0.50 -22.69
C ARG A 17 -10.40 0.73 -21.82
N ILE A 18 -10.18 0.61 -20.50
CA ILE A 18 -10.27 1.74 -19.57
C ILE A 18 -9.24 2.80 -19.93
N ARG A 19 -7.98 2.39 -20.13
CA ARG A 19 -6.90 3.30 -20.52
C ARG A 19 -7.20 4.01 -21.83
N GLU A 20 -7.64 3.29 -22.85
CA GLU A 20 -8.01 3.87 -24.15
C GLU A 20 -9.18 4.85 -24.04
N ALA A 21 -10.19 4.54 -23.22
CA ALA A 21 -11.31 5.45 -22.99
C ALA A 21 -10.85 6.75 -22.30
N MET A 22 -9.99 6.66 -21.28
CA MET A 22 -9.43 7.83 -20.59
C MET A 22 -8.59 8.70 -21.53
N LEU A 23 -7.73 8.10 -22.37
CA LEU A 23 -6.90 8.84 -23.33
C LEU A 23 -7.74 9.57 -24.38
N ARG A 24 -8.80 8.90 -24.90
CA ARG A 24 -9.76 9.53 -25.83
C ARG A 24 -10.50 10.71 -25.21
N GLU A 25 -10.93 10.58 -23.95
CA GLU A 25 -11.67 11.64 -23.23
C GLU A 25 -10.84 12.92 -23.10
N ILE A 26 -9.55 12.78 -22.78
CA ILE A 26 -8.64 13.93 -22.62
C ILE A 26 -7.95 14.35 -23.93
N GLY A 27 -8.22 13.66 -25.04
CA GLY A 27 -7.75 14.02 -26.39
C GLY A 27 -6.25 13.78 -26.64
N VAL A 28 -5.62 12.80 -26.00
CA VAL A 28 -4.20 12.45 -26.22
C VAL A 28 -4.05 11.04 -26.78
N GLU A 29 -2.96 10.76 -27.50
CA GLU A 29 -2.74 9.47 -28.17
C GLU A 29 -2.00 8.46 -27.27
N SER A 30 -1.25 8.95 -26.28
CA SER A 30 -0.43 8.10 -25.41
C SER A 30 -0.25 8.67 -23.99
N VAL A 31 0.22 7.84 -23.06
CA VAL A 31 0.60 8.31 -21.71
C VAL A 31 1.87 9.15 -21.74
N ASP A 32 2.76 8.94 -22.72
CA ASP A 32 4.00 9.72 -22.84
C ASP A 32 3.73 11.20 -23.12
N GLU A 33 2.61 11.51 -23.78
CA GLU A 33 2.13 12.89 -23.95
C GLU A 33 1.76 13.60 -22.64
N LEU A 34 1.36 12.85 -21.61
CA LEU A 34 1.04 13.37 -20.28
C LEU A 34 2.30 13.67 -19.45
N LEU A 35 3.45 13.15 -19.88
CA LEU A 35 4.73 13.32 -19.20
C LEU A 35 5.60 14.42 -19.84
N ARG A 36 5.09 15.13 -20.85
CA ARG A 36 5.82 16.16 -21.63
C ARG A 36 6.48 17.23 -20.77
N ASP A 37 5.85 17.60 -19.65
CA ASP A 37 6.34 18.63 -18.74
C ASP A 37 7.58 18.18 -17.93
N ILE A 38 7.91 16.89 -17.92
CA ILE A 38 9.15 16.37 -17.32
C ILE A 38 10.27 16.50 -18.36
N PRO A 39 11.30 17.33 -18.13
CA PRO A 39 12.44 17.46 -19.05
C PRO A 39 13.09 16.12 -19.36
N ASP A 40 13.47 15.90 -20.62
CA ASP A 40 14.01 14.62 -21.08
C ASP A 40 15.27 14.19 -20.33
N GLU A 41 16.08 15.13 -19.87
CA GLU A 41 17.28 14.89 -19.07
C GLU A 41 16.98 14.35 -17.66
N LEU A 42 15.78 14.64 -17.12
CA LEU A 42 15.32 14.14 -15.81
C LEU A 42 14.60 12.80 -15.93
N ARG A 43 14.23 12.35 -17.13
CA ARG A 43 13.53 11.08 -17.35
C ARG A 43 14.50 9.91 -17.26
N MET A 44 14.13 8.90 -16.47
CA MET A 44 14.85 7.63 -16.41
C MET A 44 14.83 6.94 -17.80
N LYS A 45 16.01 6.66 -18.36
CA LYS A 45 16.16 6.07 -19.71
C LYS A 45 16.22 4.53 -19.72
N GLY A 46 16.38 3.93 -18.55
CA GLY A 46 16.48 2.48 -18.37
C GLY A 46 15.33 1.91 -17.56
N LYS A 47 15.43 0.62 -17.27
CA LYS A 47 14.58 -0.03 -16.26
C LYS A 47 15.17 0.20 -14.86
N MET A 48 14.31 0.22 -13.85
CA MET A 48 14.80 0.15 -12.46
C MET A 48 15.54 -1.17 -12.23
N ASN A 49 16.65 -1.13 -11.50
CA ASN A 49 17.39 -2.32 -11.10
C ASN A 49 16.70 -3.00 -9.92
N LEU A 50 15.58 -3.69 -10.21
CA LEU A 50 14.76 -4.39 -9.23
C LEU A 50 14.81 -5.91 -9.51
N PRO A 51 14.65 -6.76 -8.48
CA PRO A 51 14.47 -8.19 -8.69
C PRO A 51 13.17 -8.46 -9.46
N GLU A 52 13.07 -9.67 -10.02
CA GLU A 52 11.84 -10.12 -10.68
C GLU A 52 10.65 -10.06 -9.71
N PRO A 53 9.48 -9.61 -10.19
CA PRO A 53 8.32 -9.41 -9.33
C PRO A 53 7.70 -10.75 -8.91
N PHE A 54 7.23 -10.82 -7.67
CA PHE A 54 6.31 -11.87 -7.26
C PHE A 54 4.99 -11.73 -8.02
N SER A 55 4.65 -12.77 -8.77
CA SER A 55 3.47 -12.75 -9.65
C SER A 55 2.19 -13.13 -8.91
N ALA A 56 2.29 -13.87 -7.80
CA ALA A 56 1.16 -14.17 -6.93
C ALA A 56 1.38 -13.55 -5.55
N GLU A 57 0.30 -13.04 -4.95
CA GLU A 57 0.32 -12.45 -3.60
C GLU A 57 0.82 -13.44 -2.54
N ALA A 58 0.47 -14.72 -2.68
CA ALA A 58 0.95 -15.78 -1.79
C ALA A 58 2.48 -15.98 -1.86
N ASP A 59 3.10 -15.75 -3.03
CA ASP A 59 4.57 -15.83 -3.16
C ASP A 59 5.24 -14.68 -2.39
N LEU A 60 4.71 -13.46 -2.55
CA LEU A 60 5.17 -12.29 -1.82
C LEU A 60 5.04 -12.49 -0.31
N LYS A 61 3.87 -12.97 0.15
CA LYS A 61 3.62 -13.26 1.57
C LYS A 61 4.65 -14.25 2.12
N ARG A 62 4.85 -15.39 1.45
CA ARG A 62 5.84 -16.40 1.87
C ARG A 62 7.26 -15.85 1.90
N HIS A 63 7.63 -15.01 0.93
CA HIS A 63 8.95 -14.39 0.90
C HIS A 63 9.17 -13.49 2.11
N VAL A 64 8.22 -12.61 2.41
CA VAL A 64 8.30 -11.70 3.57
C VAL A 64 8.29 -12.48 4.88
N GLU A 65 7.41 -13.46 5.03
CA GLU A 65 7.35 -14.35 6.21
C GLU A 65 8.68 -15.09 6.42
N GLY A 66 9.33 -15.57 5.36
CA GLY A 66 10.63 -16.22 5.43
C GLY A 66 11.80 -15.29 5.78
N ILE A 67 11.65 -13.98 5.58
CA ILE A 67 12.60 -12.98 6.10
C ILE A 67 12.35 -12.76 7.59
N LEU A 68 11.09 -12.57 7.98
CA LEU A 68 10.70 -12.31 9.37
C LEU A 68 11.02 -13.49 10.30
N SER A 69 10.94 -14.73 9.79
CA SER A 69 11.26 -15.95 10.55
C SER A 69 12.73 -16.08 10.96
N ARG A 70 13.60 -15.17 10.53
CA ARG A 70 15.00 -15.10 10.97
C ARG A 70 15.16 -14.37 12.30
N ASN A 71 14.12 -13.65 12.72
CA ASN A 71 14.08 -12.95 14.00
C ASN A 71 13.55 -13.87 15.10
N ILE A 72 13.89 -13.55 16.35
CA ILE A 72 13.28 -14.13 17.53
C ILE A 72 12.27 -13.12 18.07
N THR A 73 11.01 -13.52 18.21
CA THR A 73 9.93 -12.62 18.62
C THR A 73 9.65 -12.68 20.12
N SER A 74 8.99 -11.65 20.66
CA SER A 74 8.47 -11.68 22.04
C SER A 74 7.32 -12.69 22.24
N GLY A 75 6.74 -13.20 21.15
CA GLY A 75 5.80 -14.32 21.21
C GLY A 75 6.48 -15.67 21.46
N GLU A 76 7.77 -15.80 21.12
CA GLU A 76 8.56 -17.02 21.34
C GLU A 76 9.30 -16.97 22.69
N TYR A 77 9.75 -15.78 23.11
CA TYR A 77 10.48 -15.58 24.36
C TYR A 77 9.95 -14.39 25.14
N LEU A 78 9.90 -14.53 26.47
CA LEU A 78 9.58 -13.41 27.35
C LEU A 78 10.69 -12.35 27.31
N SER A 79 10.31 -11.10 27.06
CA SER A 79 11.22 -9.95 27.06
C SER A 79 10.99 -9.06 28.28
N PHE A 80 12.01 -8.95 29.14
CA PHE A 80 12.03 -8.06 30.31
C PHE A 80 12.95 -6.85 30.12
N LEU A 81 13.34 -6.54 28.88
CA LEU A 81 14.31 -5.48 28.57
C LEU A 81 13.77 -4.06 28.88
N GLY A 82 12.45 -3.85 28.77
CA GLY A 82 11.80 -2.59 29.13
C GLY A 82 12.28 -1.38 28.30
N ALA A 83 12.68 -0.30 28.99
CA ALA A 83 13.12 0.97 28.39
C ALA A 83 12.05 1.70 27.57
N GLY A 84 10.82 1.76 28.08
CA GLY A 84 9.70 2.46 27.43
C GLY A 84 8.89 1.60 26.46
N CYS A 85 9.29 0.35 26.22
CA CYS A 85 8.52 -0.64 25.48
C CYS A 85 8.31 -1.89 26.34
N TYR A 86 7.06 -2.27 26.55
CA TYR A 86 6.69 -3.38 27.43
C TYR A 86 5.67 -4.27 26.72
N ASP A 87 5.91 -5.58 26.79
CA ASP A 87 4.97 -6.55 26.28
C ASP A 87 3.68 -6.49 27.10
N HIS A 88 2.53 -6.38 26.42
CA HIS A 88 1.22 -6.24 27.05
C HIS A 88 0.15 -6.90 26.20
N HIS A 89 -0.93 -7.34 26.86
CA HIS A 89 -2.06 -7.92 26.17
C HIS A 89 -2.82 -6.84 25.39
N VAL A 90 -2.90 -7.00 24.08
CA VAL A 90 -3.77 -6.23 23.19
C VAL A 90 -5.07 -7.03 22.99
N PRO A 91 -6.24 -6.51 23.43
CA PRO A 91 -7.51 -7.20 23.23
C PRO A 91 -7.85 -7.34 21.75
N ALA A 92 -8.44 -8.48 21.36
CA ALA A 92 -8.77 -8.77 19.95
C ALA A 92 -9.72 -7.75 19.29
N VAL A 93 -10.51 -7.02 20.07
CA VAL A 93 -11.37 -5.94 19.55
C VAL A 93 -10.56 -4.78 18.97
N VAL A 94 -9.31 -4.58 19.41
CA VAL A 94 -8.44 -3.55 18.85
C VAL A 94 -8.13 -3.88 17.39
N ASP A 95 -7.72 -5.11 17.09
CA ASP A 95 -7.44 -5.57 15.72
C ASP A 95 -8.67 -5.43 14.81
N GLU A 96 -9.85 -5.77 15.33
CA GLU A 96 -11.11 -5.62 14.61
C GLU A 96 -11.39 -4.15 14.27
N ILE A 97 -11.19 -3.22 15.21
CA ILE A 97 -11.46 -1.79 14.98
C ILE A 97 -10.44 -1.20 14.01
N ILE A 98 -9.14 -1.42 14.23
CA ILE A 98 -8.09 -0.82 13.41
C ILE A 98 -8.05 -1.39 11.98
N GLY A 99 -8.58 -2.60 11.77
CA GLY A 99 -8.70 -3.21 10.45
C GLY A 99 -9.82 -2.63 9.58
N ARG A 100 -10.75 -1.87 10.17
CA ARG A 100 -11.84 -1.23 9.42
C ARG A 100 -11.32 -0.12 8.52
N SER A 101 -11.83 -0.05 7.29
CA SER A 101 -11.36 0.92 6.30
C SER A 101 -11.52 2.38 6.75
N GLU A 102 -12.55 2.68 7.56
CA GLU A 102 -12.78 4.01 8.12
C GLU A 102 -11.69 4.45 9.10
N PHE A 103 -10.92 3.51 9.68
CA PHE A 103 -9.76 3.81 10.50
C PHE A 103 -8.44 3.58 9.76
N LEU A 104 -8.35 2.53 8.93
CA LEU A 104 -7.12 2.10 8.28
C LEU A 104 -6.74 2.95 7.07
N THR A 105 -7.72 3.36 6.25
CA THR A 105 -7.46 4.03 4.96
C THR A 105 -7.86 5.50 4.97
N ALA A 106 -8.67 5.94 5.94
CA ALA A 106 -8.92 7.35 6.15
C ALA A 106 -7.63 8.06 6.57
N TYR A 107 -7.43 9.31 6.12
CA TYR A 107 -6.21 10.07 6.41
C TYR A 107 -6.51 11.37 7.16
N ALA A 108 -7.02 12.35 6.44
CA ALA A 108 -7.40 13.64 6.97
C ALA A 108 -8.83 13.94 6.53
N GLY A 109 -9.65 14.37 7.48
CA GLY A 109 -11.01 14.82 7.27
C GLY A 109 -11.34 15.90 8.30
N GLU A 110 -12.37 16.66 8.00
CA GLU A 110 -12.94 17.66 8.90
C GLU A 110 -13.82 17.00 9.99
N PRO A 111 -14.05 17.66 11.14
CA PRO A 111 -14.91 17.14 12.19
C PRO A 111 -16.31 16.73 11.71
N TYR A 112 -16.82 17.37 10.66
CA TYR A 112 -18.16 17.15 10.10
C TYR A 112 -18.29 15.89 9.23
N GLU A 113 -17.19 15.37 8.72
CA GLU A 113 -17.17 14.18 7.84
C GLU A 113 -16.53 12.96 8.53
N ASP A 114 -15.86 13.17 9.66
CA ASP A 114 -15.10 12.12 10.36
C ASP A 114 -15.34 12.11 11.89
N HIS A 115 -16.60 12.29 12.28
CA HIS A 115 -17.03 12.35 13.68
C HIS A 115 -16.52 11.17 14.52
N GLY A 116 -16.50 9.96 13.95
CA GLY A 116 -16.10 8.73 14.65
C GLY A 116 -14.62 8.75 15.05
N ARG A 117 -13.72 9.14 14.13
CA ARG A 117 -12.29 9.25 14.44
C ARG A 117 -12.02 10.38 15.41
N PHE A 118 -12.70 11.52 15.26
CA PHE A 118 -12.55 12.64 16.21
C PHE A 118 -13.07 12.30 17.61
N GLN A 119 -14.15 11.53 17.74
CA GLN A 119 -14.57 11.00 19.04
C GLN A 119 -13.49 10.08 19.62
N ALA A 120 -12.96 9.13 18.85
CA ALA A 120 -11.91 8.23 19.33
C ALA A 120 -10.64 8.99 19.76
N LEU A 121 -10.27 10.05 19.03
CA LEU A 121 -9.16 10.93 19.40
C LEU A 121 -9.45 11.75 20.66
N PHE A 122 -10.68 12.23 20.83
CA PHE A 122 -11.11 12.93 22.04
C PHE A 122 -11.03 12.01 23.27
N GLU A 123 -11.49 10.75 23.18
CA GLU A 123 -11.42 9.78 24.28
C GLU A 123 -9.98 9.37 24.64
N TYR A 124 -9.04 9.52 23.70
CA TYR A 124 -7.63 9.25 23.93
C TYR A 124 -6.91 10.37 24.72
N GLN A 125 -7.39 11.61 24.59
CA GLN A 125 -6.78 12.79 25.23
C GLN A 125 -7.23 12.97 26.68
#